data_AF-A0A1V5VRP7-F1
#
_entry.id   AF-A0A1V5VRP7-F1
#
_cell.length_a   1.000
_cell.length_b   1.000
_cell.length_c   1.000
_cell.angle_alpha   90.00
_cell.angle_beta   90.00
_cell.angle_gamma   90.00
#
_symmetry.space_group_name_H-M   'P 1'
#
loop_
_entity.id
_entity.type
_entity.pdbx_description
1 polymer ?
#
loop_
_entity_poly.entity_id
_entity_poly.type
_entity_poly.pdbx_seq_one_letter_code
_entity_poly.pdbx_strand_id
1 'polypeptide(L)' 'MYCVKCRAKREAKDEQVVTMKNGKKAKKGTCPSCGTKMFKIGA' A
#
# COMPACT_ATOMS: atom_id res chain seq x y z
N MET A 1 1.55 -0.16 6.62
CA MET A 1 0.97 -0.94 5.49
C MET A 1 1.33 -2.42 5.65
N TYR A 2 0.52 -3.39 5.23
CA TYR A 2 0.92 -4.81 5.34
C TYR A 2 1.47 -5.31 4.01
N CYS A 3 2.70 -5.86 4.03
CA CYS A 3 3.29 -6.48 2.86
C CYS A 3 2.96 -7.97 2.87
N VAL A 4 2.07 -8.42 1.98
CA VAL A 4 1.74 -9.84 1.82
C VAL A 4 2.96 -10.71 1.43
N LYS A 5 3.93 -10.13 0.73
CA LYS A 5 5.16 -10.85 0.33
C LYS A 5 6.11 -11.07 1.49
N CYS A 6 6.26 -10.08 2.38
CA CYS A 6 7.09 -10.19 3.57
C CYS A 6 6.31 -10.67 4.81
N ARG A 7 4.99 -10.83 4.69
CA ARG A 7 4.04 -11.15 5.77
C ARG A 7 4.19 -10.28 7.03
N ALA A 8 4.63 -9.03 6.85
CA ALA A 8 4.96 -8.11 7.93
C ALA A 8 4.30 -6.75 7.72
N LYS A 9 3.98 -6.07 8.83
CA LYS A 9 3.58 -4.65 8.82
C LYS A 9 4.83 -3.80 8.59
N ARG A 10 4.84 -3.01 7.52
CA ARG A 10 5.94 -2.11 7.16
C ARG A 10 5.38 -0.74 6.79
N GLU A 11 6.17 0.29 7.02
CA GLU A 11 5.91 1.62 6.46
C GLU A 11 6.17 1.58 4.96
N ALA A 12 5.22 2.08 4.19
CA ALA A 12 5.32 2.05 2.76
C ALA A 12 6.13 3.25 2.29
N LYS A 13 7.07 3.01 1.38
CA LYS A 13 7.77 4.08 0.69
C LYS A 13 6.88 4.63 -0.41
N ASP A 14 6.90 5.95 -0.63
CA ASP A 14 6.07 6.61 -1.65
C ASP A 14 4.57 6.39 -1.42
N GLU A 15 4.10 6.67 -0.20
CA GLU A 15 2.70 6.51 0.18
C GLU A 15 1.83 7.61 -0.49
N GLN A 16 0.98 7.20 -1.44
CA GLN A 16 0.13 8.05 -2.24
C GLN A 16 -1.34 7.69 -2.04
N VAL A 17 -2.19 8.70 -1.82
CA VAL A 17 -3.64 8.48 -1.77
C VAL A 17 -4.14 8.39 -3.21
N VAL A 18 -4.68 7.23 -3.58
CA VAL A 18 -5.27 6.96 -4.89
C VAL A 18 -6.76 6.66 -4.74
N THR A 19 -7.57 7.27 -5.59
CA THR A 19 -8.99 6.91 -5.70
C THR A 19 -9.10 5.72 -6.64
N MET A 20 -9.55 4.58 -6.12
CA MET A 20 -9.77 3.39 -6.93
C MET A 20 -10.93 3.63 -7.90
N LYS A 21 -11.01 2.84 -8.99
CA LYS A 21 -12.12 2.92 -9.97
C LYS A 21 -13.51 2.74 -9.34
N ASN A 22 -13.58 2.10 -8.16
CA ASN A 22 -14.80 1.92 -7.36
C ASN A 22 -15.16 3.13 -6.48
N GLY A 23 -14.55 4.31 -6.69
CA GLY A 23 -14.81 5.54 -5.93
C GLY A 23 -14.25 5.57 -4.50
N LYS A 24 -13.71 4.44 -4.00
CA LYS A 24 -13.13 4.36 -2.66
C LYS A 24 -11.70 4.91 -2.63
N LYS A 25 -11.39 5.70 -1.61
CA LYS A 25 -10.02 6.13 -1.30
C LYS A 25 -9.20 4.94 -0.82
N ALA A 26 -8.00 4.82 -1.36
CA ALA A 26 -7.01 3.85 -0.94
C ALA A 26 -5.66 4.54 -0.81
N LYS A 27 -4.81 4.08 0.10
CA LYS A 27 -3.40 4.42 0.11
C LYS A 27 -2.65 3.37 -0.68
N LYS A 28 -1.83 3.82 -1.63
CA LYS A 28 -0.89 3.00 -2.39
C LYS A 28 0.50 3.32 -1.86
N GLY A 29 1.37 2.34 -1.79
CA GLY A 29 2.78 2.56 -1.47
C GLY A 29 3.62 1.38 -1.91
N THR A 30 4.92 1.46 -1.69
CA THR A 30 5.88 0.44 -2.13
C THR A 30 6.59 -0.15 -0.92
N CYS A 31 6.74 -1.48 -0.88
CA CYS A 31 7.45 -2.12 0.22
C CYS A 31 8.95 -1.85 0.07
N PRO A 32 9.62 -1.23 1.07
CA PRO A 32 11.03 -0.87 0.96
C PRO A 32 11.97 -2.09 0.92
N SER A 33 11.56 -3.26 1.43
CA SER A 33 12.44 -4.44 1.46
C SER A 33 12.24 -5.42 0.31
N CYS A 34 11.10 -5.39 -0.39
CA CYS A 34 10.84 -6.33 -1.50
C CYS A 34 10.33 -5.66 -2.77
N GLY A 35 10.24 -4.32 -2.80
CA GLY A 35 9.78 -3.52 -3.95
C GLY A 35 8.32 -3.73 -4.34
N THR A 36 7.57 -4.56 -3.61
CA THR A 36 6.20 -4.91 -4.00
C THR A 36 5.26 -3.75 -3.71
N LYS A 37 4.41 -3.40 -4.67
CA LYS A 37 3.36 -2.39 -4.49
C LYS A 37 2.34 -2.91 -3.50
N MET A 38 2.13 -2.16 -2.44
CA MET A 38 1.17 -2.41 -1.38
C MET A 38 -0.01 -1.45 -1.54
N PHE A 39 -1.20 -1.92 -1.19
CA PHE A 39 -2.42 -1.11 -1.19
C PHE A 39 -3.14 -1.28 0.15
N LYS A 40 -3.62 -0.19 0.73
CA LYS A 40 -4.42 -0.15 1.95
C LYS A 40 -5.72 0.58 1.62
N ILE A 41 -6.78 -0.19 1.45
CA ILE A 41 -8.12 0.32 1.15
C ILE A 41 -8.79 0.69 2.47
N GLY A 42 -9.42 1.87 2.54
CA GLY A 42 -10.12 2.32 3.75
C GLY A 42 -9.28 3.14 4.74
N ALA A 43 -8.38 3.99 4.24
CA ALA A 43 -7.60 4.93 5.05
C ALA A 43 -7.62 6.34 4.44
#